data_AF-A0A961XNC8-F1
#
_entry.id   AF-A0A961XNC8-F1
#
_cell.length_a   1.000
_cell.length_b   1.000
_cell.length_c   1.000
_cell.angle_alpha   90.00
_cell.angle_beta   90.00
_cell.angle_gamma   90.00
#
_symmetry.space_group_name_H-M   'P 1'
#
loop_
_entity.id
_entity.type
_entity.pdbx_description
1 polymer ?
#
loop_
_entity_poly.entity_id
_entity_poly.type
_entity_poly.pdbx_seq_one_letter_code
_entity_poly.pdbx_strand_id
1 'polypeptide(L)'
;MRLLEVVRAEKTGFEALATAIAIGQKIGKVPVTVGVCHGFVGNRMLYARGGQVERLLVEGAAPQAIDAALTRFGFPMGPCAMGDLAGLDVGWRARKQAGRVAPVADAICELGRFGQKTGKGYYIYREGSRRGEPDPEIDALIRDVAAKLGVEHRDIDETEIFERLVFPMINEGARILDEGIAVRASDIDVIWIYGYAWPVQDGGPMFHADQIGLAHVCERLEAHAAATGDDSLKPSRLLRELAAAGKGFGSWVRGKGA
;
A
#
# COMPACT_ATOMS: atom_id res chain seq x y z
N MET A 1 8.82 -2.64 15.48
CA MET A 1 8.61 -1.47 14.61
C MET A 1 9.20 -0.21 15.23
N ARG A 2 9.98 0.56 14.45
CA ARG A 2 10.60 1.83 14.92
C ARG A 2 9.76 3.07 14.60
N LEU A 3 8.93 3.05 13.57
CA LEU A 3 8.10 4.20 13.20
C LEU A 3 7.15 4.63 14.33
N LEU A 4 6.95 5.93 14.47
CA LEU A 4 5.86 6.55 15.23
C LEU A 4 5.25 7.70 14.40
N GLU A 5 4.06 7.53 13.84
CA GLU A 5 3.31 8.67 13.27
C GLU A 5 2.76 9.55 14.40
N VAL A 6 3.20 10.80 14.47
CA VAL A 6 2.74 11.80 15.44
C VAL A 6 1.71 12.68 14.77
N VAL A 7 0.43 12.40 15.04
CA VAL A 7 -0.69 13.08 14.38
C VAL A 7 -0.91 14.46 15.00
N ARG A 8 -0.67 15.53 14.23
CA ARG A 8 -0.94 16.91 14.62
C ARG A 8 -2.38 17.26 14.24
N ALA A 9 -3.25 17.37 15.25
CA ALA A 9 -4.59 17.91 15.08
C ALA A 9 -4.59 19.45 15.05
N GLU A 10 -5.71 20.04 14.64
CA GLU A 10 -5.88 21.50 14.49
C GLU A 10 -5.50 22.28 15.76
N LYS A 11 -5.91 21.77 16.93
CA LYS A 11 -5.67 22.41 18.23
C LYS A 11 -4.42 21.91 18.96
N THR A 12 -3.61 21.05 18.34
CA THR A 12 -2.37 20.56 18.95
C THR A 12 -1.36 21.69 19.05
N GLY A 13 -1.06 22.13 20.29
CA GLY A 13 -0.05 23.16 20.56
C GLY A 13 1.37 22.71 20.24
N PHE A 14 2.24 23.67 19.92
CA PHE A 14 3.64 23.39 19.55
C PHE A 14 4.42 22.66 20.65
N GLU A 15 4.20 23.02 21.92
CA GLU A 15 4.85 22.36 23.05
C GLU A 15 4.45 20.88 23.16
N ALA A 16 3.15 20.57 23.01
CA ALA A 16 2.66 19.19 23.04
C ALA A 16 3.25 18.37 21.88
N LEU A 17 3.31 18.94 20.68
CA LEU A 17 3.90 18.30 19.52
C LEU A 17 5.40 18.03 19.72
N ALA A 18 6.17 19.03 20.16
CA ALA A 18 7.59 18.90 20.45
C ALA A 18 7.85 17.85 21.54
N THR A 19 7.01 17.83 22.58
CA THR A 19 7.07 16.83 23.66
C THR A 19 6.83 15.42 23.13
N ALA A 20 5.82 15.21 22.28
CA ALA A 20 5.54 13.91 21.69
C ALA A 20 6.72 13.41 20.83
N ILE A 21 7.33 14.29 20.03
CA ILE A 21 8.53 13.97 19.24
C ILE A 21 9.70 13.58 20.16
N ALA A 22 9.98 14.38 21.19
CA ALA A 22 11.07 14.12 22.13
C ALA A 22 10.88 12.79 22.88
N ILE A 23 9.65 12.48 23.31
CA ILE A 23 9.33 11.18 23.91
C ILE A 23 9.60 10.05 22.92
N GLY A 24 9.11 10.17 21.68
CA GLY A 24 9.34 9.17 20.62
C GLY A 24 10.81 8.86 20.43
N GLN A 25 11.66 9.88 20.34
CA GLN A 25 13.12 9.72 20.25
C GLN A 25 13.70 9.04 21.50
N LYS A 26 13.28 9.45 22.70
CA LYS A 26 13.75 8.89 23.98
C LYS A 26 13.44 7.40 24.11
N ILE A 27 12.32 6.93 23.57
CA ILE A 27 11.94 5.50 23.57
C ILE A 27 12.44 4.74 22.33
N GLY A 28 13.40 5.29 21.59
CA GLY A 28 14.04 4.63 20.45
C GLY A 28 13.15 4.50 19.20
N LYS A 29 12.13 5.35 19.06
CA LYS A 29 11.29 5.44 17.87
C LYS A 29 11.82 6.51 16.90
N VAL A 30 11.31 6.44 15.67
CA VAL A 30 11.51 7.45 14.62
C VAL A 30 10.17 8.20 14.47
N PRO A 31 9.96 9.32 15.18
CA PRO A 31 8.73 10.09 15.09
C PRO A 31 8.68 10.86 13.76
N VAL A 32 7.52 10.81 13.09
CA VAL A 32 7.22 11.61 11.90
C VAL A 32 5.89 12.33 12.12
N THR A 33 5.88 13.66 12.00
CA THR A 33 4.66 14.44 12.17
C THR A 33 3.80 14.38 10.92
N VAL A 34 2.52 14.06 11.09
CA VAL A 34 1.53 13.94 10.02
C VAL A 34 0.24 14.66 10.36
N GLY A 35 -0.54 15.03 9.35
CA GLY A 35 -1.87 15.63 9.50
C GLY A 35 -2.97 14.60 9.81
N VAL A 36 -4.16 15.11 10.11
CA VAL A 36 -5.35 14.28 10.37
C VAL A 36 -6.03 13.92 9.05
N CYS A 37 -6.04 12.63 8.71
CA CYS A 37 -6.93 12.05 7.71
C CYS A 37 -7.15 10.56 8.00
N HIS A 38 -8.09 9.92 7.31
CA HIS A 38 -8.34 8.49 7.49
C HIS A 38 -7.13 7.67 7.04
N GLY A 39 -6.45 7.01 8.00
CA GLY A 39 -5.26 6.19 7.75
C GLY A 39 -3.94 6.98 7.73
N PHE A 40 -3.97 8.27 8.07
CA PHE A 40 -2.79 9.14 8.13
C PHE A 40 -1.96 9.07 6.83
N VAL A 41 -0.66 8.76 6.89
CA VAL A 41 0.15 8.56 5.69
C VAL A 41 0.32 7.08 5.40
N GLY A 42 0.83 6.32 6.36
CA GLY A 42 1.22 4.93 6.15
C GLY A 42 0.08 4.04 5.68
N ASN A 43 -1.00 3.97 6.47
CA ASN A 43 -2.13 3.08 6.19
C ASN A 43 -2.92 3.58 4.97
N ARG A 44 -3.03 4.89 4.80
CA ARG A 44 -3.69 5.50 3.63
C ARG A 44 -3.03 5.05 2.32
N MET A 45 -1.71 5.10 2.24
CA MET A 45 -0.96 4.58 1.09
C MET A 45 -1.09 3.05 0.96
N LEU A 46 -1.07 2.32 2.08
CA LEU A 46 -1.25 0.86 2.06
C LEU A 46 -2.62 0.46 1.51
N TYR A 47 -3.68 1.24 1.76
CA TYR A 47 -5.00 0.99 1.18
C TYR A 47 -5.01 1.09 -0.34
N ALA A 48 -4.24 2.02 -0.93
CA ALA A 48 -4.10 2.12 -2.39
C ALA A 48 -3.48 0.85 -2.99
N ARG A 49 -2.44 0.30 -2.36
CA ARG A 49 -1.89 -1.02 -2.73
C ARG A 49 -2.92 -2.14 -2.54
N GLY A 50 -3.59 -2.17 -1.38
CA GLY A 50 -4.56 -3.21 -1.05
C GLY A 50 -5.71 -3.30 -2.05
N GLY A 51 -6.18 -2.16 -2.57
CA GLY A 51 -7.17 -2.13 -3.65
C GLY A 51 -6.68 -2.81 -4.93
N GLN A 52 -5.41 -2.61 -5.30
CA GLN A 52 -4.83 -3.29 -6.47
C GLN A 52 -4.54 -4.77 -6.23
N VAL A 53 -4.17 -5.19 -5.01
CA VAL A 53 -4.04 -6.62 -4.69
C VAL A 53 -5.35 -7.34 -4.99
N GLU A 54 -6.48 -6.81 -4.53
CA GLU A 54 -7.80 -7.39 -4.77
C GLU A 54 -8.13 -7.47 -6.26
N ARG A 55 -7.89 -6.38 -7.02
CA ARG A 55 -8.13 -6.36 -8.46
C ARG A 55 -7.23 -7.34 -9.22
N LEU A 56 -5.94 -7.39 -8.90
CA LEU A 56 -4.99 -8.33 -9.50
C LEU A 56 -5.41 -9.77 -9.27
N LEU A 57 -5.89 -10.12 -8.06
CA LEU A 57 -6.44 -11.44 -7.77
C LEU A 57 -7.65 -11.75 -8.66
N VAL A 58 -8.62 -10.84 -8.73
CA VAL A 58 -9.84 -11.01 -9.58
C VAL A 58 -9.51 -11.10 -11.07
N GLU A 59 -8.46 -10.42 -11.53
CA GLU A 59 -8.00 -10.45 -12.93
C GLU A 59 -7.11 -11.68 -13.25
N GLY A 60 -6.80 -12.51 -12.25
CA GLY A 60 -6.17 -13.81 -12.42
C GLY A 60 -4.74 -13.94 -11.91
N ALA A 61 -4.16 -12.90 -11.30
CA ALA A 61 -2.85 -13.03 -10.65
C ALA A 61 -2.96 -13.89 -9.39
N ALA A 62 -2.10 -14.90 -9.27
CA ALA A 62 -2.09 -15.75 -8.09
C ALA A 62 -1.40 -15.06 -6.89
N PRO A 63 -1.77 -15.37 -5.63
CA PRO A 63 -1.18 -14.76 -4.43
C PRO A 63 0.36 -14.80 -4.42
N GLN A 64 0.94 -15.93 -4.83
CA GLN A 64 2.39 -16.10 -4.92
C GLN A 64 3.06 -15.19 -5.95
N ALA A 65 2.39 -14.84 -7.05
CA ALA A 65 2.93 -13.94 -8.07
C ALA A 65 2.93 -12.49 -7.56
N ILE A 66 1.84 -12.09 -6.88
CA ILE A 66 1.71 -10.79 -6.22
C ILE A 66 2.79 -10.63 -5.13
N ASP A 67 2.97 -11.64 -4.29
CA ASP A 67 3.99 -11.60 -3.24
C ASP A 67 5.42 -11.66 -3.82
N ALA A 68 5.64 -12.43 -4.87
CA ALA A 68 6.94 -12.51 -5.56
C ALA A 68 7.37 -11.16 -6.12
N ALA A 69 6.47 -10.38 -6.74
CA ALA A 69 6.80 -9.08 -7.32
C ALA A 69 7.39 -8.10 -6.28
N LEU A 70 6.83 -8.06 -5.05
CA LEU A 70 7.38 -7.20 -4.00
C LEU A 70 8.61 -7.79 -3.31
N THR A 71 8.66 -9.10 -3.12
CA THR A 71 9.81 -9.73 -2.46
C THR A 71 11.05 -9.71 -3.34
N ARG A 72 10.90 -9.83 -4.66
CA ARG A 72 12.00 -9.64 -5.64
C ARG A 72 12.50 -8.20 -5.67
N PHE A 73 11.62 -7.22 -5.51
CA PHE A 73 12.01 -5.83 -5.32
C PHE A 73 12.78 -5.59 -4.01
N GLY A 74 12.58 -6.44 -2.99
CA GLY A 74 13.36 -6.42 -1.75
C GLY A 74 12.52 -6.28 -0.48
N PHE A 75 11.18 -6.28 -0.57
CA PHE A 75 10.36 -6.36 0.64
C PHE A 75 10.58 -7.72 1.32
N PRO A 76 10.59 -7.79 2.66
CA PRO A 76 10.75 -9.05 3.36
C PRO A 76 9.53 -9.99 3.21
N MET A 77 8.37 -9.43 2.82
CA MET A 77 7.11 -10.15 2.70
C MET A 77 6.17 -9.44 1.74
N GLY A 78 5.43 -10.20 0.92
CA GLY A 78 4.39 -9.67 0.04
C GLY A 78 3.05 -9.42 0.76
N PRO A 79 2.09 -8.75 0.12
CA PRO A 79 0.84 -8.34 0.75
C PRO A 79 -0.08 -9.50 1.15
N CYS A 80 -0.11 -10.61 0.42
CA CYS A 80 -0.96 -11.77 0.74
C CYS A 80 -0.43 -12.48 2.00
N ALA A 81 0.87 -12.79 2.03
CA ALA A 81 1.53 -13.36 3.21
C ALA A 81 1.46 -12.42 4.44
N MET A 82 1.59 -11.11 4.22
CA MET A 82 1.41 -10.12 5.30
C MET A 82 -0.03 -10.12 5.84
N GLY A 83 -1.03 -10.22 4.97
CA GLY A 83 -2.43 -10.35 5.35
C GLY A 83 -2.68 -11.58 6.23
N ASP A 84 -2.12 -12.73 5.85
CA ASP A 84 -2.22 -13.96 6.62
C ASP A 84 -1.52 -13.87 7.99
N LEU A 85 -0.39 -13.17 8.07
CA LEU A 85 0.32 -12.93 9.33
C LEU A 85 -0.47 -12.01 10.26
N ALA A 86 -1.07 -10.95 9.73
CA ALA A 86 -1.84 -9.99 10.51
C ALA A 86 -3.18 -10.55 11.00
N GLY A 87 -3.78 -11.44 10.20
CA GLY A 87 -5.12 -11.96 10.40
C GLY A 87 -6.14 -11.28 9.49
N LEU A 88 -6.68 -12.03 8.53
CA LEU A 88 -7.58 -11.49 7.49
C LEU A 88 -8.92 -10.98 8.07
N ASP A 89 -9.36 -11.55 9.19
CA ASP A 89 -10.57 -11.17 9.92
C ASP A 89 -10.52 -9.75 10.52
N VAL A 90 -9.33 -9.21 10.76
CA VAL A 90 -9.17 -7.82 11.22
C VAL A 90 -9.60 -6.86 10.11
N GLY A 91 -9.05 -7.04 8.91
CA GLY A 91 -9.41 -6.26 7.73
C GLY A 91 -10.87 -6.47 7.31
N TRP A 92 -11.36 -7.71 7.39
CA TRP A 92 -12.74 -8.07 7.07
C TRP A 92 -13.77 -7.34 7.93
N ARG A 93 -13.57 -7.32 9.26
CA ARG A 93 -14.45 -6.59 10.18
C ARG A 93 -14.45 -5.09 9.89
N ALA A 94 -13.29 -4.50 9.64
CA ALA A 94 -13.17 -3.08 9.30
C ALA A 94 -13.89 -2.75 7.98
N ARG A 95 -13.74 -3.59 6.94
CA ARG A 95 -14.44 -3.44 5.66
C ARG A 95 -15.96 -3.51 5.82
N LYS A 96 -16.47 -4.52 6.55
CA LYS A 96 -17.91 -4.67 6.82
C LYS A 96 -18.50 -3.47 7.56
N GLN A 97 -17.80 -2.96 8.58
CA GLN A 97 -18.22 -1.76 9.30
C GLN A 97 -18.28 -0.51 8.40
N ALA A 98 -17.37 -0.42 7.44
CA ALA A 98 -17.31 0.68 6.48
C ALA A 98 -18.22 0.49 5.24
N GLY A 99 -18.99 -0.61 5.16
CA GLY A 99 -19.80 -0.94 3.98
C GLY A 99 -18.98 -1.18 2.71
N ARG A 100 -17.71 -1.58 2.86
CA ARG A 100 -16.80 -1.88 1.75
C ARG A 100 -16.69 -3.39 1.53
N VAL A 101 -16.35 -3.79 0.31
CA VAL A 101 -16.21 -5.19 -0.11
C VAL A 101 -14.84 -5.40 -0.74
N ALA A 102 -14.20 -6.52 -0.42
CA ALA A 102 -13.03 -7.05 -1.12
C ALA A 102 -13.34 -8.52 -1.47
N PRO A 103 -13.91 -8.80 -2.65
CA PRO A 103 -14.56 -10.07 -2.97
C PRO A 103 -13.77 -11.34 -2.63
N VAL A 104 -12.49 -11.42 -3.00
CA VAL A 104 -11.60 -12.54 -2.71
C VAL A 104 -11.26 -12.57 -1.23
N ALA A 105 -10.76 -11.47 -0.66
CA ALA A 105 -10.38 -11.43 0.75
C ALA A 105 -11.55 -11.74 1.71
N ASP A 106 -12.76 -11.32 1.35
CA ASP A 106 -13.98 -11.55 2.12
C ASP A 106 -14.43 -13.00 1.97
N ALA A 107 -14.39 -13.58 0.76
CA ALA A 107 -14.71 -14.99 0.53
C ALA A 107 -13.76 -15.93 1.29
N ILE A 108 -12.46 -15.60 1.38
CA ILE A 108 -11.50 -16.34 2.20
C ILE A 108 -11.91 -16.31 3.68
N CYS A 109 -12.29 -15.14 4.20
CA CYS A 109 -12.76 -15.01 5.58
C CYS A 109 -14.06 -15.78 5.84
N GLU A 110 -14.97 -15.83 4.87
CA GLU A 110 -16.25 -16.56 4.97
C GLU A 110 -16.05 -18.08 5.07
N LEU A 111 -14.93 -18.60 4.59
CA LEU A 111 -14.51 -19.99 4.79
C LEU A 111 -13.82 -20.23 6.16
N GLY A 112 -13.75 -19.22 7.03
CA GLY A 112 -13.05 -19.29 8.32
C GLY A 112 -11.52 -19.32 8.20
N ARG A 113 -10.98 -18.94 7.04
CA ARG A 113 -9.54 -18.95 6.75
C ARG A 113 -8.94 -17.60 7.09
N PHE A 114 -8.49 -17.43 8.34
CA PHE A 114 -8.03 -16.13 8.85
C PHE A 114 -6.51 -15.92 8.80
N GLY A 115 -5.75 -16.77 8.11
CA GLY A 115 -4.30 -16.68 7.97
C GLY A 115 -3.55 -17.65 8.88
N GLN A 116 -2.35 -17.26 9.32
CA GLN A 116 -1.44 -18.14 10.06
C GLN A 116 -2.05 -18.67 11.36
N LYS A 117 -2.85 -17.84 12.04
CA LYS A 117 -3.49 -18.21 13.32
C LYS A 117 -4.51 -19.35 13.19
N THR A 118 -5.03 -19.60 11.99
CA THR A 118 -5.95 -20.70 11.67
C THR A 118 -5.29 -21.77 10.78
N GLY A 119 -3.99 -21.64 10.51
CA GLY A 119 -3.25 -22.52 9.59
C GLY A 119 -3.63 -22.36 8.11
N LYS A 120 -4.55 -21.45 7.78
CA LYS A 120 -5.16 -21.30 6.46
C LYS A 120 -5.60 -19.86 6.23
N GLY A 121 -5.17 -19.27 5.12
CA GLY A 121 -5.57 -17.95 4.61
C GLY A 121 -5.44 -17.94 3.08
N TYR A 122 -4.72 -16.97 2.52
CA TYR A 122 -4.25 -17.02 1.12
C TYR A 122 -3.34 -18.22 0.87
N TYR A 123 -2.60 -18.65 1.89
CA TYR A 123 -1.76 -19.85 1.86
C TYR A 123 -2.22 -20.90 2.89
N ILE A 124 -1.70 -22.12 2.76
CA ILE A 124 -1.74 -23.14 3.82
C ILE A 124 -0.46 -23.05 4.65
N TYR A 125 -0.60 -23.12 5.96
CA TYR A 125 0.50 -23.15 6.92
C TYR A 125 0.48 -24.47 7.67
N ARG A 126 1.50 -25.30 7.46
CA ARG A 126 1.71 -26.52 8.23
C ARG A 126 2.07 -26.18 9.68
N GLU A 127 1.78 -27.09 10.60
CA GLU A 127 2.11 -26.92 12.01
C GLU A 127 3.59 -26.55 12.21
N GLY A 128 3.84 -25.48 12.95
CA GLY A 128 5.19 -24.95 13.19
C GLY A 128 5.84 -24.18 12.03
N SER A 129 5.26 -24.21 10.81
CA SER A 129 5.76 -23.44 9.67
C SER A 129 5.24 -22.00 9.68
N ARG A 130 6.15 -21.04 9.53
CA ARG A 130 5.81 -19.63 9.23
C ARG A 130 5.75 -19.33 7.73
N ARG A 131 6.17 -20.28 6.90
CA ARG A 131 6.16 -20.17 5.44
C ARG A 131 4.86 -20.78 4.91
N GLY A 132 4.09 -19.98 4.19
CA GLY A 132 2.88 -20.42 3.50
C GLY A 132 3.23 -21.26 2.27
N GLU A 133 2.45 -22.31 2.05
CA GLU A 133 2.45 -23.11 0.82
C GLU A 133 1.25 -22.69 -0.05
N PRO A 134 1.40 -22.64 -1.38
CA PRO A 134 0.27 -22.38 -2.29
C PRO A 134 -0.89 -23.34 -2.03
N ASP A 135 -2.11 -22.82 -2.11
CA ASP A 135 -3.33 -23.60 -1.89
C ASP A 135 -4.21 -23.64 -3.16
N PRO A 136 -4.35 -24.81 -3.81
CA PRO A 136 -5.23 -24.98 -4.95
C PRO A 136 -6.70 -24.61 -4.68
N GLU A 137 -7.17 -24.70 -3.43
CA GLU A 137 -8.52 -24.26 -3.04
C GLU A 137 -8.66 -22.73 -3.19
N ILE A 138 -7.59 -21.97 -2.92
CA ILE A 138 -7.60 -20.51 -3.07
C ILE A 138 -7.57 -20.13 -4.56
N ASP A 139 -6.79 -20.84 -5.38
CA ASP A 139 -6.81 -20.63 -6.83
C ASP A 139 -8.21 -20.89 -7.43
N ALA A 140 -8.91 -21.92 -6.96
CA ALA A 140 -10.29 -22.20 -7.35
C ALA A 140 -11.27 -21.13 -6.87
N LEU A 141 -11.14 -20.70 -5.61
CA LEU A 141 -11.96 -19.64 -5.04
C LEU A 141 -11.85 -18.33 -5.82
N ILE A 142 -10.62 -17.94 -6.19
CA ILE A 142 -10.37 -16.72 -6.98
C ILE A 142 -11.08 -16.81 -8.34
N ARG A 143 -10.96 -17.95 -9.05
CA ARG A 143 -11.67 -18.17 -10.31
C ARG A 143 -13.19 -18.07 -10.17
N ASP A 144 -13.75 -18.66 -9.11
CA ASP A 144 -15.18 -18.60 -8.84
C ASP A 144 -15.66 -17.17 -8.53
N VAL A 145 -14.85 -16.39 -7.79
CA VAL A 145 -15.14 -14.98 -7.51
C VAL A 145 -15.09 -14.15 -8.79
N ALA A 146 -14.06 -14.32 -9.62
CA ALA A 146 -13.93 -13.61 -10.89
C ALA A 146 -15.10 -13.91 -11.84
N ALA A 147 -15.50 -15.19 -11.96
CA ALA A 147 -16.64 -15.62 -12.76
C ALA A 147 -17.96 -14.96 -12.28
N LYS A 148 -18.19 -14.86 -10.97
CA LYS A 148 -19.37 -14.18 -10.40
C LYS A 148 -19.39 -12.68 -10.68
N LEU A 149 -18.21 -12.07 -10.83
CA LEU A 149 -18.06 -10.66 -11.16
C LEU A 149 -18.07 -10.39 -12.68
N GLY A 150 -18.11 -11.45 -13.51
CA GLY A 150 -18.02 -11.33 -14.96
C GLY A 150 -16.66 -10.82 -15.44
N VAL A 151 -15.59 -11.07 -14.66
CA VAL A 151 -14.22 -10.70 -15.03
C VAL A 151 -13.52 -11.92 -15.59
N GLU A 152 -13.01 -11.81 -16.81
CA GLU A 152 -12.17 -12.84 -17.41
C GLU A 152 -10.74 -12.75 -16.86
N HIS A 153 -10.17 -13.90 -16.51
CA HIS A 153 -8.76 -13.97 -16.15
C HIS A 153 -7.91 -13.70 -17.38
N ARG A 154 -6.79 -13.01 -17.16
CA ARG A 154 -5.77 -12.78 -18.17
C ARG A 154 -4.38 -13.03 -17.59
N ASP A 155 -3.43 -13.22 -18.47
CA ASP A 155 -2.02 -13.23 -18.06
C ASP A 155 -1.60 -11.81 -17.67
N ILE A 156 -1.09 -11.68 -16.45
CA ILE A 156 -0.56 -10.43 -15.90
C ILE A 156 0.91 -10.66 -15.60
N ASP A 157 1.79 -9.93 -16.28
CA ASP A 157 3.23 -10.10 -16.09
C ASP A 157 3.72 -9.47 -14.77
N GLU A 158 4.94 -9.83 -14.38
CA GLU A 158 5.55 -9.37 -13.13
C GLU A 158 5.73 -7.84 -13.09
N THR A 159 5.98 -7.20 -14.24
CA THR A 159 6.15 -5.75 -14.35
C THR A 159 4.83 -5.05 -14.06
N GLU A 160 3.73 -5.48 -14.69
CA GLU A 160 2.41 -4.93 -14.41
C GLU A 160 2.01 -5.14 -12.95
N ILE A 161 2.22 -6.34 -12.39
CA ILE A 161 1.94 -6.61 -10.98
C ILE A 161 2.72 -5.62 -10.09
N PHE A 162 4.02 -5.47 -10.32
CA PHE A 162 4.85 -4.56 -9.53
C PHE A 162 4.36 -3.10 -9.63
N GLU A 163 4.16 -2.60 -10.84
CA GLU A 163 3.68 -1.24 -11.09
C GLU A 163 2.34 -0.99 -10.40
N ARG A 164 1.38 -1.92 -10.51
CA ARG A 164 0.07 -1.81 -9.86
C ARG A 164 0.15 -1.93 -8.35
N LEU A 165 1.17 -2.55 -7.78
CA LEU A 165 1.35 -2.58 -6.32
C LEU A 165 2.08 -1.35 -5.76
N VAL A 166 2.85 -0.63 -6.59
CA VAL A 166 3.73 0.46 -6.15
C VAL A 166 3.27 1.84 -6.64
N PHE A 167 2.90 1.99 -7.90
CA PHE A 167 2.57 3.29 -8.48
C PHE A 167 1.31 3.93 -7.88
N PRO A 168 0.25 3.19 -7.51
CA PRO A 168 -0.88 3.78 -6.80
C PRO A 168 -0.48 4.33 -5.44
N MET A 169 0.51 3.73 -4.78
CA MET A 169 1.04 4.28 -3.53
C MET A 169 1.80 5.57 -3.77
N ILE A 170 2.66 5.63 -4.79
CA ILE A 170 3.36 6.87 -5.18
C ILE A 170 2.34 7.97 -5.47
N ASN A 171 1.29 7.63 -6.22
CA ASN A 171 0.20 8.54 -6.52
C ASN A 171 -0.52 9.03 -5.25
N GLU A 172 -0.77 8.14 -4.30
CA GLU A 172 -1.36 8.49 -3.01
C GLU A 172 -0.42 9.34 -2.14
N GLY A 173 0.88 9.07 -2.18
CA GLY A 173 1.91 9.88 -1.55
C GLY A 173 1.92 11.32 -2.11
N ALA A 174 1.74 11.48 -3.42
CA ALA A 174 1.59 12.79 -4.04
C ALA A 174 0.32 13.52 -3.58
N ARG A 175 -0.83 12.83 -3.43
CA ARG A 175 -2.04 13.42 -2.85
C ARG A 175 -1.83 13.86 -1.40
N ILE A 176 -1.17 13.02 -0.60
CA ILE A 176 -0.82 13.30 0.79
C ILE A 176 0.06 14.56 0.93
N LEU A 177 1.01 14.76 0.02
CA LEU A 177 1.83 15.97 -0.03
C LEU A 177 0.99 17.19 -0.44
N ASP A 178 0.18 17.06 -1.49
CA ASP A 178 -0.66 18.14 -2.00
C ASP A 178 -1.65 18.66 -0.93
N GLU A 179 -2.29 17.72 -0.22
CA GLU A 179 -3.20 18.00 0.89
C GLU A 179 -2.50 18.51 2.15
N GLY A 180 -1.17 18.44 2.22
CA GLY A 180 -0.40 18.88 3.38
C GLY A 180 -0.48 17.96 4.59
N ILE A 181 -0.85 16.70 4.40
CA ILE A 181 -0.85 15.67 5.44
C ILE A 181 0.59 15.28 5.78
N ALA A 182 1.49 15.24 4.79
CA ALA A 182 2.93 15.20 5.02
C ALA A 182 3.57 16.52 4.57
N VAL A 183 4.62 16.96 5.28
CA VAL A 183 5.28 18.25 5.01
C VAL A 183 6.23 18.16 3.81
N ARG A 184 6.88 17.01 3.61
CA ARG A 184 7.86 16.77 2.55
C ARG A 184 7.91 15.30 2.18
N ALA A 185 8.38 15.00 0.97
CA ALA A 185 8.48 13.66 0.43
C ALA A 185 9.29 12.69 1.30
N SER A 186 10.39 13.16 1.89
CA SER A 186 11.25 12.34 2.76
C SER A 186 10.54 11.85 4.02
N ASP A 187 9.51 12.56 4.51
CA ASP A 187 8.75 12.11 5.68
C ASP A 187 7.91 10.86 5.34
N ILE A 188 7.37 10.82 4.11
CA ILE A 188 6.69 9.63 3.57
C ILE A 188 7.67 8.46 3.41
N ASP A 189 8.87 8.74 2.88
CA ASP A 189 9.91 7.72 2.73
C ASP A 189 10.31 7.10 4.08
N VAL A 190 10.54 7.94 5.10
CA VAL A 190 10.85 7.48 6.47
C VAL A 190 9.73 6.63 7.04
N ILE A 191 8.46 7.00 6.81
CA ILE A 191 7.29 6.21 7.21
C ILE A 191 7.34 4.82 6.57
N TRP A 192 7.59 4.74 5.27
CA TRP A 192 7.59 3.45 4.56
C TRP A 192 8.79 2.57 4.91
N ILE A 193 9.98 3.15 5.12
CA ILE A 193 11.17 2.40 5.57
C ILE A 193 10.92 1.78 6.97
N TYR A 194 10.50 2.58 7.95
CA TYR A 194 10.44 2.13 9.35
C TYR A 194 9.10 1.52 9.77
N GLY A 195 8.05 1.74 9.00
CA GLY A 195 6.68 1.28 9.25
C GLY A 195 6.23 0.12 8.36
N TYR A 196 6.75 0.04 7.14
CA TYR A 196 6.24 -0.89 6.12
C TYR A 196 7.35 -1.66 5.42
N ALA A 197 8.59 -1.58 5.94
CA ALA A 197 9.75 -2.30 5.47
C ALA A 197 10.04 -2.07 3.97
N TRP A 198 9.85 -0.83 3.50
CA TRP A 198 10.36 -0.44 2.18
C TRP A 198 11.88 -0.72 2.12
N PRO A 199 12.39 -1.29 1.00
CA PRO A 199 13.78 -1.67 0.92
C PRO A 199 14.69 -0.43 0.99
N VAL A 200 15.55 -0.37 2.02
CA VAL A 200 16.32 0.84 2.34
C VAL A 200 17.29 1.24 1.23
N GLN A 201 17.82 0.28 0.47
CA GLN A 201 18.71 0.55 -0.66
C GLN A 201 18.00 1.29 -1.81
N ASP A 202 16.68 1.20 -1.87
CA ASP A 202 15.82 1.90 -2.83
C ASP A 202 15.22 3.19 -2.24
N GLY A 203 15.72 3.64 -1.08
CA GLY A 203 15.26 4.83 -0.38
C GLY A 203 13.86 4.65 0.22
N GLY A 204 12.86 5.19 -0.45
CA GLY A 204 11.44 5.15 -0.09
C GLY A 204 10.58 5.30 -1.35
N PRO A 205 9.25 5.17 -1.27
CA PRO A 205 8.38 5.26 -2.44
C PRO A 205 8.53 6.58 -3.23
N MET A 206 8.72 7.71 -2.54
CA MET A 206 8.85 9.00 -3.21
C MET A 206 10.22 9.15 -3.86
N PHE A 207 11.29 8.74 -3.17
CA PHE A 207 12.63 8.67 -3.75
C PHE A 207 12.70 7.71 -4.94
N HIS A 208 12.10 6.53 -4.83
CA HIS A 208 12.05 5.54 -5.91
C HIS A 208 11.32 6.09 -7.14
N ALA A 209 10.21 6.82 -6.95
CA ALA A 209 9.51 7.50 -8.03
C ALA A 209 10.40 8.50 -8.77
N ASP A 210 11.24 9.24 -8.05
CA ASP A 210 12.21 10.18 -8.65
C ASP A 210 13.29 9.45 -9.46
N GLN A 211 13.72 8.26 -9.01
CA GLN A 211 14.72 7.44 -9.72
C GLN A 211 14.19 6.87 -11.04
N ILE A 212 12.96 6.35 -11.04
CA ILE A 212 12.35 5.78 -12.25
C ILE A 212 11.74 6.85 -13.18
N GLY A 213 11.51 8.05 -12.67
CA GLY A 213 11.01 9.21 -13.40
C GLY A 213 9.50 9.39 -13.32
N LEU A 214 9.06 10.58 -12.88
CA LEU A 214 7.64 10.88 -12.66
C LEU A 214 6.80 10.88 -13.94
N ALA A 215 7.39 11.19 -15.10
CA ALA A 215 6.72 11.09 -16.40
C ALA A 215 6.33 9.64 -16.71
N HIS A 216 7.24 8.70 -16.47
CA HIS A 216 6.99 7.27 -16.62
C HIS A 216 5.90 6.79 -15.64
N VAL A 217 5.97 7.20 -14.37
CA VAL A 217 4.92 6.87 -13.39
C VAL A 217 3.55 7.39 -13.84
N CYS A 218 3.46 8.62 -14.35
CA CYS A 218 2.22 9.17 -14.89
C CYS A 218 1.67 8.34 -16.05
N GLU A 219 2.50 8.05 -17.04
CA GLU A 219 2.12 7.30 -18.23
C GLU A 219 1.56 5.92 -17.86
N ARG A 220 2.26 5.19 -16.99
CA ARG A 220 1.85 3.85 -16.57
C ARG A 220 0.56 3.88 -15.76
N LEU A 221 0.40 4.86 -14.86
CA LEU A 221 -0.84 5.07 -14.13
C LEU A 221 -2.03 5.38 -15.05
N GLU A 222 -1.84 6.18 -16.10
CA GLU A 222 -2.88 6.45 -17.11
C GLU A 222 -3.22 5.20 -17.92
N ALA A 223 -2.21 4.44 -18.34
CA ALA A 223 -2.42 3.19 -19.05
C ALA A 223 -3.21 2.19 -18.19
N HIS A 224 -2.85 2.02 -16.91
CA HIS A 224 -3.55 1.14 -15.98
C HIS A 224 -4.98 1.62 -15.70
N ALA A 225 -5.18 2.93 -15.53
CA ALA A 225 -6.52 3.51 -15.35
C ALA A 225 -7.42 3.22 -16.57
N ALA A 226 -6.89 3.39 -17.78
CA ALA A 226 -7.63 3.14 -19.02
C ALA A 226 -7.93 1.64 -19.21
N ALA A 227 -6.98 0.76 -18.92
CA ALA A 227 -7.15 -0.68 -19.09
C ALA A 227 -8.13 -1.29 -18.08
N THR A 228 -8.14 -0.79 -16.84
CA THR A 228 -8.95 -1.35 -15.74
C THR A 228 -10.26 -0.61 -15.50
N GLY A 229 -10.42 0.60 -16.07
CA GLY A 229 -11.49 1.52 -15.73
C GLY A 229 -11.42 2.06 -14.29
N ASP A 230 -10.27 1.93 -13.62
CA ASP A 230 -10.08 2.41 -12.25
C ASP A 230 -9.60 3.86 -12.21
N ASP A 231 -10.54 4.77 -11.98
CA ASP A 231 -10.27 6.20 -11.86
C ASP A 231 -9.33 6.56 -10.71
N SER A 232 -9.18 5.71 -9.69
CA SER A 232 -8.24 5.97 -8.59
C SER A 232 -6.77 5.91 -9.03
N LEU A 233 -6.51 5.26 -10.17
CA LEU A 233 -5.19 5.16 -10.79
C LEU A 233 -4.83 6.41 -11.59
N LYS A 234 -5.78 7.30 -11.94
CA LYS A 234 -5.45 8.54 -12.65
C LYS A 234 -4.39 9.34 -11.86
N PRO A 235 -3.29 9.78 -12.51
CA PRO A 235 -2.25 10.56 -11.85
C PRO A 235 -2.83 11.79 -11.15
N SER A 236 -2.44 11.96 -9.90
CA SER A 236 -2.80 13.10 -9.07
C SER A 236 -2.25 14.40 -9.64
N ARG A 237 -2.87 15.51 -9.23
CA ARG A 237 -2.50 16.85 -9.69
C ARG A 237 -1.01 17.13 -9.48
N LEU A 238 -0.52 16.97 -8.26
CA LEU A 238 0.89 17.23 -7.94
C LEU A 238 1.85 16.36 -8.76
N LEU A 239 1.53 15.08 -8.93
CA LEU A 239 2.36 14.16 -9.72
C LEU A 239 2.45 14.62 -11.19
N ARG A 240 1.32 15.03 -11.80
CA ARG A 240 1.29 15.59 -13.17
C ARG A 240 2.09 16.88 -13.28
N GLU A 241 1.93 17.79 -12.32
CA GLU A 241 2.62 19.08 -12.31
C GLU A 241 4.16 18.91 -12.23
N LEU A 242 4.63 18.02 -11.35
CA LEU A 242 6.06 17.73 -11.23
C LEU A 242 6.62 17.04 -12.48
N ALA A 243 5.88 16.05 -13.02
CA ALA A 243 6.27 15.37 -14.25
C ALA A 243 6.38 16.34 -15.44
N ALA A 244 5.38 17.21 -15.63
CA ALA A 244 5.37 18.22 -16.70
C ALA A 244 6.49 19.26 -16.54
N ALA A 245 6.89 19.57 -15.29
CA ALA A 245 7.99 20.48 -14.99
C ALA A 245 9.39 19.82 -15.05
N GLY A 246 9.48 18.51 -15.32
CA GLY A 246 10.75 17.76 -15.27
C GLY A 246 11.38 17.76 -13.88
N LYS A 247 10.58 17.82 -12.83
CA LYS A 247 11.01 17.87 -11.42
C LYS A 247 10.67 16.57 -10.69
N GLY A 248 11.41 16.28 -9.64
CA GLY A 248 11.12 15.18 -8.70
C GLY A 248 10.51 15.68 -7.38
N PHE A 249 9.94 14.76 -6.62
CA PHE A 249 9.44 15.00 -5.26
C PHE A 249 10.51 15.52 -4.30
N GLY A 250 11.77 15.09 -4.45
CA GLY A 250 12.88 15.59 -3.65
C GLY A 250 13.16 17.08 -3.81
N SER A 251 12.74 17.67 -4.93
CA SER A 251 12.84 19.12 -5.19
C SER A 251 11.58 19.90 -4.78
N TRP A 252 10.50 19.21 -4.43
CA TRP A 252 9.23 19.83 -4.11
C TRP A 252 9.22 20.38 -2.69
N VAL A 253 8.75 21.62 -2.57
CA VAL A 253 8.51 22.30 -1.29
C VAL A 253 7.12 22.90 -1.36
N ARG A 254 6.31 22.66 -0.32
CA ARG A 254 4.98 23.28 -0.23
C ARG A 254 5.13 24.80 -0.20
N GLY A 255 4.43 25.49 -1.09
CA GLY A 255 4.39 26.95 -1.13
C GLY A 255 3.88 27.52 0.21
N LYS A 256 4.45 28.63 0.67
CA LYS A 256 3.95 29.35 1.85
C LYS A 256 2.57 29.93 1.53
N GLY A 257 1.49 29.34 2.05
CA GLY A 257 0.16 29.96 2.03
C GLY A 257 -1.00 29.08 1.56
N ALA A 258 -1.12 27.85 2.06
CA ALA A 258 -2.35 27.07 2.00
C ALA A 258 -2.79 26.71 3.42
#